data_AF-A0A061N1D8-F1
#
_entry.id   AF-A0A061N1D8-F1
#
_cell.length_a   1.000
_cell.length_b   1.000
_cell.length_c   1.000
_cell.angle_alpha   90.00
_cell.angle_beta   90.00
_cell.angle_gamma   90.00
#
_symmetry.space_group_name_H-M   'P 1'
#
loop_
_entity.id
_entity.type
_entity.pdbx_description
1 polymer ?
#
loop_
_entity_poly.entity_id
_entity_poly.type
_entity_poly.pdbx_seq_one_letter_code
_entity_poly.pdbx_strand_id
1 'polypeptide(L)' 'MSDNQLLERGFRRYHGEEINVYFNKEICEHAAECVGNAPEVFDTKKRPWITPDEASALKVERTVKLCPSGALQYRYDN' A
#
# COMPACT_ATOMS: atom_id res chain seq x y z
N MET A 1 -8.15 -3.48 12.46
CA MET A 1 -7.67 -4.82 12.07
C MET A 1 -6.21 -4.92 12.45
N SER A 2 -5.77 -6.05 13.01
CA SER A 2 -4.36 -6.31 13.23
C SER A 2 -3.66 -6.68 11.92
N ASP A 3 -2.35 -6.58 11.92
CA ASP A 3 -1.47 -6.97 10.82
C ASP A 3 -1.70 -8.44 10.42
N ASN A 4 -1.90 -9.33 11.41
CA ASN A 4 -2.21 -10.74 11.17
C ASN A 4 -3.52 -10.93 10.40
N GLN A 5 -4.57 -10.18 10.75
CA GLN A 5 -5.86 -10.27 10.07
C GLN A 5 -5.78 -9.83 8.59
N LEU A 6 -4.88 -8.91 8.25
CA LEU A 6 -4.67 -8.51 6.85
C LEU A 6 -3.98 -9.64 6.07
N LEU A 7 -2.96 -10.27 6.65
CA LEU A 7 -2.25 -11.39 6.03
C LEU A 7 -3.19 -12.59 5.80
N GLU A 8 -4.01 -12.93 6.79
CA GLU A 8 -5.02 -14.01 6.68
C GLU A 8 -6.06 -13.74 5.59
N ARG A 9 -6.35 -12.47 5.29
CA ARG A 9 -7.24 -12.04 4.20
C ARG A 9 -6.55 -11.93 2.84
N GLY A 10 -5.32 -12.42 2.71
CA GLY A 10 -4.59 -12.46 1.44
C GLY A 10 -3.89 -11.15 1.06
N PHE A 11 -3.77 -10.20 1.98
CA PHE A 11 -2.95 -9.01 1.73
C PHE A 11 -1.47 -9.35 1.82
N ARG A 12 -0.70 -8.87 0.85
CA ARG A 12 0.77 -8.88 0.90
C ARG A 12 1.27 -7.63 1.60
N ARG A 13 2.10 -7.80 2.63
CA ARG A 13 2.80 -6.71 3.33
C ARG A 13 4.02 -6.23 2.55
N TYR A 14 4.20 -4.92 2.55
CA TYR A 14 5.37 -4.18 2.11
C TYR A 14 5.82 -3.36 3.31
N HIS A 15 7.01 -3.66 3.80
CA HIS A 15 7.56 -3.02 4.98
C HIS A 15 8.10 -1.64 4.62
N GLY A 16 7.86 -0.69 5.51
CA GLY A 16 8.52 0.61 5.55
C GLY A 16 8.95 0.92 6.98
N GLU A 17 9.81 1.91 7.15
CA GLU A 17 10.38 2.32 8.43
C GLU A 17 9.32 2.96 9.35
N GLU A 18 8.46 3.82 8.80
CA GLU A 18 7.38 4.48 9.55
C GLU A 18 6.00 3.84 9.29
N ILE A 19 5.79 3.30 8.09
CA ILE A 19 4.50 2.83 7.62
C ILE A 19 4.63 1.56 6.78
N ASN A 20 3.85 0.55 7.14
CA ASN A 20 3.67 -0.66 6.37
C ASN A 20 2.47 -0.49 5.42
N VAL A 21 2.65 -0.92 4.17
CA VAL A 21 1.58 -0.95 3.16
C VAL A 21 1.18 -2.40 2.89
N TYR A 22 -0.11 -2.62 2.75
CA TYR A 22 -0.71 -3.92 2.49
C TYR A 22 -1.48 -3.85 1.18
N PHE A 23 -1.25 -4.81 0.30
CA PHE A 23 -1.91 -4.87 -1.00
C PHE A 23 -2.52 -6.24 -1.27
N ASN A 24 -3.78 -6.26 -1.71
CA ASN A 24 -4.44 -7.47 -2.18
C ASN A 24 -4.76 -7.37 -3.68
N LYS A 25 -4.13 -8.25 -4.47
CA LYS A 25 -4.30 -8.30 -5.94
C LYS A 25 -5.70 -8.75 -6.38
N GLU A 26 -6.40 -9.53 -5.57
CA GLU A 26 -7.72 -10.09 -5.90
C GLU A 26 -8.83 -9.05 -5.70
N ILE A 27 -8.57 -8.03 -4.87
CA ILE A 27 -9.50 -6.92 -4.61
C ILE A 27 -9.25 -5.75 -5.58
N CYS A 28 -8.01 -5.61 -6.07
CA CYS A 28 -7.61 -4.46 -6.89
C CYS A 28 -8.39 -4.37 -8.22
N GLU A 29 -9.11 -3.27 -8.41
CA GLU A 29 -9.84 -2.97 -9.65
C GLU A 29 -9.03 -2.13 -10.67
N HIS A 30 -7.75 -1.89 -10.41
CA HIS A 30 -6.86 -1.12 -11.30
C HIS A 30 -7.31 0.33 -11.58
N ALA A 31 -7.89 1.01 -10.58
CA ALA A 31 -8.31 2.42 -10.66
C ALA A 31 -7.15 3.43 -10.86
N ALA A 32 -5.89 3.00 -10.86
CA ALA A 32 -4.69 3.82 -11.04
C ALA A 32 -4.43 4.93 -9.99
N GLU A 33 -5.28 5.07 -8.96
CA GLU A 33 -5.08 6.06 -7.88
C GLU A 33 -3.72 5.93 -7.16
N CYS A 34 -3.22 4.70 -6.97
CA CYS A 34 -1.94 4.50 -6.29
C CYS A 34 -0.74 4.95 -7.13
N VAL A 35 -0.64 4.44 -8.37
CA VAL A 35 0.45 4.77 -9.30
C VAL A 35 0.38 6.21 -9.80
N GLY A 36 -0.81 6.82 -9.82
CA GLY A 36 -1.01 8.20 -10.25
C GLY A 36 -0.65 9.24 -9.19
N ASN A 37 -0.93 8.97 -7.91
CA ASN A 37 -0.72 9.94 -6.82
C ASN A 37 0.64 9.77 -6.11
N ALA A 38 1.23 8.57 -6.10
CA ALA A 38 2.55 8.32 -5.54
C ALA A 38 3.35 7.32 -6.40
N PRO A 39 3.74 7.69 -7.64
CA PRO A 39 4.53 6.84 -8.53
C PRO A 39 5.91 6.46 -7.97
N GLU A 40 6.44 7.26 -7.04
CA GLU A 40 7.68 6.92 -6.33
C GLU A 40 7.51 5.74 -5.36
N VAL A 41 6.32 5.60 -4.78
CA VAL A 41 5.97 4.50 -3.85
C VAL A 41 5.44 3.30 -4.63
N PHE A 42 4.54 3.51 -5.60
CA PHE A 42 3.84 2.48 -6.36
C PHE A 42 4.34 2.43 -7.81
N ASP A 43 5.27 1.53 -8.11
CA ASP A 43 5.89 1.37 -9.42
C ASP A 43 5.79 -0.07 -9.93
N THR A 44 4.87 -0.30 -10.88
CA THR A 44 4.61 -1.62 -11.48
C THR A 44 5.82 -2.21 -12.22
N LYS A 45 6.83 -1.38 -12.57
CA LYS A 45 8.07 -1.80 -13.23
C LYS A 45 9.15 -2.24 -12.24
N LYS A 46 9.04 -1.89 -10.96
CA LYS A 46 10.00 -2.27 -9.91
C LYS A 46 9.60 -3.56 -9.18
N ARG A 47 10.58 -4.19 -8.54
CA ARG A 47 10.40 -5.32 -7.61
C ARG A 47 11.28 -5.06 -6.37
N PRO A 48 10.69 -4.79 -5.19
CA PRO A 48 9.26 -4.67 -4.91
C PRO A 48 8.61 -3.52 -5.69
N TRP A 49 7.30 -3.65 -5.98
CA TRP A 49 6.55 -2.62 -6.71
C TRP A 49 5.90 -1.58 -5.77
N ILE A 50 5.91 -1.86 -4.46
CA ILE A 50 5.51 -0.91 -3.42
C ILE A 50 6.72 -0.74 -2.50
N THR A 51 7.20 0.49 -2.39
CA THR A 51 8.30 0.88 -1.50
C THR A 51 7.83 2.07 -0.66
N PRO A 52 7.30 1.84 0.56
CA PRO A 52 6.68 2.89 1.37
C PRO A 52 7.63 4.06 1.72
N ASP A 53 8.93 3.78 1.86
CA ASP A 53 9.94 4.74 2.31
C ASP A 53 10.37 5.75 1.24
N GLU A 54 9.91 5.60 -0.01
CA GLU A 54 10.19 6.56 -1.09
C GLU A 54 9.39 7.87 -0.96
N ALA A 55 8.46 7.94 0.02
CA ALA A 55 7.70 9.14 0.34
C ALA A 55 7.43 9.23 1.85
N SER A 56 6.95 10.40 2.31
CA SER A 56 6.54 10.55 3.70
C SER A 56 5.36 9.64 4.05
N ALA A 57 5.32 9.15 5.29
CA ALA A 57 4.24 8.27 5.75
C ALA A 57 2.85 8.88 5.55
N LEU A 58 2.72 10.21 5.73
CA LEU A 58 1.48 10.95 5.45
C LEU A 58 1.06 10.90 3.97
N LYS A 59 2.02 10.98 3.03
CA LYS A 59 1.73 10.88 1.59
C LYS A 59 1.29 9.46 1.23
N VAL A 60 1.97 8.45 1.79
CA VAL A 60 1.60 7.04 1.62
C VAL A 60 0.19 6.79 2.14
N GLU A 61 -0.11 7.21 3.38
CA GLU A 61 -1.43 7.10 3.99
C GLU A 61 -2.53 7.73 3.12
N ARG A 62 -2.32 8.98 2.67
CA ARG A 62 -3.29 9.68 1.81
C ARG A 62 -3.54 8.91 0.52
N THR A 63 -2.48 8.42 -0.11
CA THR A 63 -2.57 7.66 -1.36
C THR A 63 -3.29 6.33 -1.17
N VAL A 64 -3.00 5.60 -0.09
CA VAL A 64 -3.71 4.36 0.25
C VAL A 64 -5.21 4.62 0.46
N LYS A 65 -5.59 5.73 1.11
CA LYS A 65 -6.99 6.12 1.33
C LYS A 65 -7.75 6.46 0.06
N LEU A 66 -7.08 6.76 -1.05
CA LEU A 66 -7.73 7.01 -2.34
C LEU A 66 -8.17 5.73 -3.04
N CYS A 67 -7.71 4.55 -2.60
CA CYS A 67 -8.04 3.27 -3.24
C CYS A 67 -9.55 2.94 -3.10
N PRO A 68 -10.35 2.98 -4.18
CA PRO A 68 -11.80 2.81 -4.09
C PRO A 68 -12.21 1.38 -3.71
N SER A 69 -11.56 0.38 -4.32
CA SER A 69 -11.74 -1.04 -3.97
C SER A 69 -11.34 -1.45 -2.56
N GLY A 70 -10.57 -0.64 -1.83
CA GLY A 70 -10.00 -1.03 -0.53
C GLY A 70 -8.88 -2.08 -0.62
N ALA A 71 -8.34 -2.33 -1.83
CA ALA A 71 -7.23 -3.24 -2.07
C ALA A 71 -5.92 -2.82 -1.40
N LEU A 72 -5.80 -1.55 -1.01
CA LEU A 72 -4.69 -1.01 -0.23
C LEU A 72 -5.11 -0.77 1.22
N GLN A 73 -4.26 -1.15 2.16
CA GLN A 73 -4.39 -0.88 3.59
C GLN A 73 -3.03 -0.41 4.13
N TYR A 74 -2.99 0.28 5.25
CA TYR A 74 -1.75 0.74 5.87
C TYR A 74 -1.77 0.56 7.40
N ARG A 75 -0.58 0.47 7.98
CA ARG A 75 -0.35 0.41 9.43
C ARG A 75 0.92 1.17 9.75
N TYR A 76 0.88 2.06 10.74
CA TYR A 76 2.10 2.67 11.27
C TYR A 76 2.89 1.64 12.09
N ASP A 77 4.20 1.63 11.90
CA ASP A 77 5.15 0.86 12.72
C ASP A 77 5.58 1.81 13.86
N ASN A 78 4.90 1.70 15.01
CA ASN A 78 5.16 2.48 16.23
C ASN A 78 5.65 1.55 17.34
#